data_AF-A0A3B8L8W6-F1
#
_entry.id   AF-A0A3B8L8W6-F1
#
_cell.length_a   1.000
_cell.length_b   1.000
_cell.length_c   1.000
_cell.angle_alpha   90.00
_cell.angle_beta   90.00
_cell.angle_gamma   90.00
#
_symmetry.space_group_name_H-M   'P 1'
#
loop_
_entity.id
_entity.type
_entity.pdbx_description
1 polymer ?
#
loop_
_entity_poly.entity_id
_entity_poly.type
_entity_poly.pdbx_seq_one_letter_code
_entity_poly.pdbx_strand_id
1 'polypeptide(L)' 'QEPTLKELEGQFIAFLLQQYDGNRSTCARILNIGRNTLVRKIKEHQLDDL' A
#
# COMPACT_ATOMS: atom_id res chain seq x y z
N GLN A 1 5.93 -3.50 -21.82
CA GLN A 1 5.32 -2.19 -21.52
C GLN A 1 5.61 -1.92 -20.07
N GLU A 2 6.17 -0.74 -19.76
CA GLU A 2 6.55 -0.39 -18.38
C GLU A 2 5.32 -0.01 -17.54
N PRO A 3 5.28 -0.35 -16.25
CA PRO A 3 4.18 0.02 -15.36
C PRO A 3 4.14 1.53 -15.12
N THR A 4 2.94 2.04 -14.91
CA THR A 4 2.72 3.41 -14.45
C THR A 4 3.10 3.59 -12.99
N LEU A 5 3.34 4.82 -12.55
CA LEU A 5 3.57 5.13 -11.14
C LEU A 5 2.42 4.67 -10.23
N LYS A 6 1.18 4.71 -10.74
CA LYS A 6 0.01 4.26 -10.00
C LYS A 6 0.07 2.75 -9.77
N GLU A 7 0.42 1.97 -10.80
CA GLU A 7 0.54 0.51 -10.68
C GLU A 7 1.69 0.12 -9.75
N LEU A 8 2.85 0.79 -9.87
CA LEU A 8 3.99 0.56 -8.97
C LEU A 8 3.65 0.88 -7.51
N GLU A 9 2.91 1.96 -7.26
CA GLU A 9 2.44 2.29 -5.91
C GLU A 9 1.56 1.18 -5.34
N GLY A 10 0.57 0.70 -6.10
CA GLY A 10 -0.32 -0.39 -5.68
C GLY A 10 0.43 -1.68 -5.39
N GLN A 11 1.34 -2.07 -6.29
CA GLN A 11 2.19 -3.26 -6.12
C GLN A 11 3.06 -3.17 -4.87
N PHE A 12 3.67 -2.01 -4.61
CA PHE A 12 4.53 -1.83 -3.46
C PHE A 12 3.74 -1.79 -2.14
N ILE A 13 2.55 -1.19 -2.13
CA ILE A 13 1.65 -1.24 -0.97
C ILE A 13 1.23 -2.69 -0.67
N ALA A 14 0.82 -3.45 -1.68
CA ALA A 14 0.43 -4.85 -1.54
C ALA A 14 1.58 -5.71 -0.97
N PHE A 15 2.79 -5.54 -1.52
CA PHE A 15 4.00 -6.21 -1.04
C PHE A 15 4.25 -5.93 0.45
N LEU A 16 4.17 -4.66 0.89
CA LEU A 16 4.38 -4.32 2.29
C LEU A 16 3.29 -4.88 3.19
N LEU A 17 2.02 -4.85 2.76
CA LEU A 17 0.93 -5.43 3.55
C LEU A 17 1.15 -6.93 3.79
N GLN A 18 1.55 -7.67 2.76
CA GLN A 18 1.87 -9.09 2.88
C GLN A 18 3.10 -9.34 3.76
N GLN A 19 4.17 -8.56 3.56
CA GLN A 19 5.42 -8.71 4.30
C GLN A 19 5.29 -8.41 5.80
N TYR A 20 4.31 -7.60 6.19
CA TYR A 20 4.10 -7.15 7.56
C TYR A 20 2.73 -7.57 8.11
N ASP A 21 2.16 -8.68 7.64
CA ASP A 21 0.92 -9.29 8.14
C ASP A 21 -0.24 -8.28 8.28
N GLY A 22 -0.43 -7.44 7.27
CA GLY A 22 -1.47 -6.42 7.24
C GLY A 22 -1.26 -5.26 8.22
N ASN A 23 -0.07 -5.11 8.84
CA ASN A 23 0.21 -4.04 9.79
C ASN A 23 0.31 -2.66 9.09
N ARG A 24 -0.85 -2.01 8.94
CA ARG A 24 -1.02 -0.71 8.28
C ARG A 24 -0.20 0.40 8.94
N SER A 25 0.01 0.37 10.26
CA SER A 25 0.81 1.39 10.95
C SER A 25 2.30 1.28 10.58
N THR A 26 2.81 0.06 10.45
CA THR A 26 4.19 -0.19 9.98
C THR A 26 4.36 0.15 8.51
N CYS A 27 3.44 -0.29 7.66
CA CYS A 27 3.47 0.02 6.23
C CYS A 27 3.43 1.54 5.98
N ALA A 28 2.58 2.28 6.70
CA ALA A 28 2.49 3.74 6.57
C ALA A 28 3.80 4.45 6.95
N ARG A 29 4.49 3.95 7.99
CA ARG A 29 5.79 4.47 8.40
C ARG A 29 6.87 4.22 7.35
N ILE A 30 6.93 3.03 6.76
CA ILE A 30 7.89 2.67 5.71
C ILE A 30 7.66 3.52 4.45
N LEU A 31 6.40 3.70 4.06
CA LEU A 31 6.00 4.54 2.94
C LEU A 31 6.14 6.05 3.23
N ASN A 32 6.46 6.42 4.47
CA ASN A 32 6.54 7.80 4.94
C ASN A 32 5.27 8.62 4.65
N ILE A 33 4.10 8.03 4.92
CA ILE A 33 2.78 8.66 4.74
C ILE A 33 1.93 8.52 6.00
N GLY A 34 0.90 9.36 6.11
CA GLY A 34 -0.11 9.22 7.16
C GLY A 34 -0.88 7.90 7.03
N ARG A 35 -1.25 7.30 8.17
CA ARG A 35 -2.08 6.07 8.22
C ARG A 35 -3.38 6.21 7.42
N ASN A 36 -4.05 7.37 7.52
CA ASN A 36 -5.29 7.63 6.79
C ASN A 36 -5.06 7.69 5.27
N THR A 37 -3.90 8.20 4.84
CA THR A 37 -3.50 8.19 3.43
C THR A 37 -3.30 6.77 2.93
N LEU A 38 -2.62 5.92 3.71
CA LEU A 38 -2.47 4.51 3.38
C LEU A 38 -3.84 3.82 3.25
N VAL A 39 -4.75 4.01 4.21
CA VAL A 39 -6.10 3.43 4.15
C VAL A 39 -6.85 3.86 2.89
N ARG A 40 -6.73 5.13 2.47
CA ARG A 40 -7.34 5.59 1.22
C ARG A 40 -6.71 4.89 0.00
N LYS A 41 -5.38 4.76 -0.03
CA LYS A 41 -4.66 4.10 -1.12
C LYS A 41 -4.98 2.61 -1.22
N ILE A 42 -5.14 1.93 -0.10
CA ILE A 42 -5.59 0.52 -0.06
C ILE A 42 -6.91 0.38 -0.81
N LYS A 43 -7.88 1.27 -0.56
CA LYS A 43 -9.16 1.29 -1.29
C LYS A 43 -9.01 1.67 -2.76
N GLU A 44 -8.21 2.69 -3.07
CA GLU A 44 -7.96 3.15 -4.45
C GLU A 44 -7.35 2.05 -5.33
N HIS A 45 -6.56 1.16 -4.73
CA HIS A 45 -5.90 0.02 -5.39
C HIS A 45 -6.60 -1.32 -5.15
N GLN A 46 -7.76 -1.34 -4.49
CA GLN A 46 -8.57 -2.55 -4.21
C GLN A 46 -7.79 -3.63 -3.44
N LEU A 47 -7.07 -3.22 -2.40
CA LEU A 47 -6.20 -4.07 -1.57
C LEU A 47 -6.80 -4.40 -0.20
N ASP A 48 -8.11 -4.20 -0.01
CA ASP A 48 -8.76 -4.29 1.31
C ASP A 48 -8.76 -5.71 1.91
N ASP A 49 -8.62 -6.73 1.06
CA ASP A 49 -8.65 -8.16 1.42
C ASP A 49 -7.24 -8.80 1.58
N LEU A 50 -6.17 -8.00 1.53
CA LEU A 50 -4.78 -8.43 1.74
C LEU A 50 -4.34 -8.43 3.21
#